data_AF-A0A1E3X4K4-F1
#
_entry.id   AF-A0A1E3X4K4-F1
#
_cell.length_a   1.000
_cell.length_b   1.000
_cell.length_c   1.000
_cell.angle_alpha   90.00
_cell.angle_beta   90.00
_cell.angle_gamma   90.00
#
_symmetry.space_group_name_H-M   'P 1'
#
loop_
_entity.id
_entity.type
_entity.pdbx_description
1 polymer ?
#
loop_
_entity_poly.entity_id
_entity_poly.type
_entity_poly.pdbx_seq_one_letter_code
_entity_poly.pdbx_strand_id
1 'polypeptide(L)'
;MSDQIANVFQGTWEGTITMVNTHYPASHVMETYKITGEIVTLDITDIVLNVIGKPILSSVAAASACKLTGVITKESLKEAVFKELMSIGLKKEVIKKNVQAALACFDRISEVHPGYFKPKKEEEKDEIVKLGYANPCLGSPSVYAEGNTRLKKTGNWRLFKPIIDYEECSRCLACFVHCPHSCISVDESGYPMIDYENCKGCFTCLDECPKKIISRKREIRAW
;
A
#
# COMPACT_ATOMS: atom_id res chain seq x y z
N MET A 1 4.81 20.76 14.28
CA MET A 1 4.30 19.41 14.58
C MET A 1 4.86 18.49 13.52
N SER A 2 5.71 17.54 13.91
CA SER A 2 6.13 16.44 13.03
C SER A 2 4.88 15.78 12.46
N ASP A 3 4.89 15.46 11.18
CA ASP A 3 3.80 14.72 10.55
C ASP A 3 3.58 13.43 11.35
N GLN A 4 2.38 13.25 11.92
CA GLN A 4 2.01 12.05 12.67
C GLN A 4 1.78 10.92 11.66
N ILE A 5 2.86 10.49 11.00
CA ILE A 5 2.84 9.32 10.16
C ILE A 5 2.54 8.14 11.08
N ALA A 6 1.62 7.26 10.66
CA ALA A 6 1.32 6.05 11.39
C ALA A 6 2.62 5.24 11.55
N ASN A 7 3.14 5.15 12.78
CA ASN A 7 4.29 4.32 13.08
C ASN A 7 3.81 2.86 13.16
N VAL A 8 3.65 2.22 12.00
CA VAL A 8 3.12 0.84 11.89
C VAL A 8 3.98 -0.21 12.60
N PHE A 9 5.21 0.16 12.96
CA PHE A 9 6.13 -0.68 13.73
C PHE A 9 6.14 -0.36 15.24
N GLN A 10 5.33 0.60 15.70
CA GLN A 10 5.17 0.88 17.12
C GLN A 10 4.67 -0.39 17.84
N GLY A 11 5.35 -0.75 18.95
CA GLY A 11 5.06 -1.95 19.72
C GLY A 11 5.66 -3.25 19.15
N THR A 12 6.39 -3.19 18.05
CA THR A 12 7.25 -4.32 17.62
C THR A 12 8.48 -4.42 18.53
N TRP A 13 8.94 -5.65 18.75
CA TRP A 13 10.06 -5.98 19.64
C TRP A 13 10.74 -7.26 19.11
N GLU A 14 11.84 -7.72 19.71
CA GLU A 14 12.70 -8.78 19.11
C GLU A 14 11.98 -10.11 18.83
N GLY A 15 10.91 -10.44 19.54
CA GLY A 15 10.09 -11.63 19.28
C GLY A 15 8.90 -11.41 18.35
N THR A 16 8.78 -10.23 17.72
CA THR A 16 7.74 -9.95 16.73
C THR A 16 8.20 -10.40 15.36
N ILE A 17 7.40 -11.24 14.70
CA ILE A 17 7.57 -11.54 13.27
C ILE A 17 6.84 -10.47 12.48
N THR A 18 7.57 -9.74 11.63
CA THR A 18 7.02 -8.66 10.82
C THR A 18 7.15 -9.01 9.34
N MET A 19 6.01 -9.10 8.66
CA MET A 19 5.95 -9.31 7.22
C MET A 19 5.81 -7.98 6.48
N VAL A 20 6.71 -7.71 5.56
CA VAL A 20 6.66 -6.51 4.70
C VAL A 20 6.47 -6.92 3.25
N ASN A 21 5.40 -6.42 2.63
CA ASN A 21 5.14 -6.61 1.22
C ASN A 21 6.07 -5.72 0.39
N THR A 22 7.20 -6.26 -0.05
CA THR A 22 8.22 -5.52 -0.77
C THR A 22 9.11 -6.44 -1.61
N HIS A 23 9.71 -5.88 -2.65
CA HIS A 23 10.76 -6.51 -3.45
C HIS A 23 12.15 -6.39 -2.80
N TYR A 24 12.29 -5.52 -1.80
CA TYR A 24 13.54 -5.35 -1.07
C TYR A 24 13.80 -6.51 -0.11
N PRO A 25 15.07 -6.89 0.11
CA PRO A 25 15.40 -7.90 1.10
C PRO A 25 15.15 -7.40 2.53
N ALA A 26 14.94 -8.32 3.47
CA ALA A 26 14.75 -8.03 4.88
C ALA A 26 15.83 -7.11 5.48
N SER A 27 17.11 -7.27 5.08
CA SER A 27 18.21 -6.42 5.52
C SER A 27 18.01 -4.94 5.18
N HIS A 28 17.51 -4.65 3.97
CA HIS A 28 17.21 -3.29 3.54
C HIS A 28 16.07 -2.67 4.34
N VAL A 29 15.02 -3.46 4.63
CA VAL A 29 13.88 -3.02 5.45
C VAL A 29 14.33 -2.70 6.88
N MET A 30 15.14 -3.57 7.49
CA MET A 30 15.67 -3.36 8.83
C MET A 30 16.51 -2.08 8.93
N GLU A 31 17.41 -1.85 7.97
CA GLU A 31 18.25 -0.65 7.94
C GLU A 31 17.44 0.62 7.72
N THR A 32 16.49 0.59 6.77
CA THR A 32 15.69 1.76 6.39
C THR A 32 14.76 2.20 7.51
N TYR A 33 14.07 1.25 8.13
CA TYR A 33 13.04 1.53 9.15
C TYR A 33 13.54 1.43 10.59
N LYS A 34 14.79 0.99 10.79
CA LYS A 34 15.40 0.77 12.12
C LYS A 34 14.54 -0.13 13.01
N ILE A 35 13.94 -1.15 12.40
CA ILE A 35 13.07 -2.12 13.09
C ILE A 35 13.87 -3.32 13.58
N THR A 36 13.44 -3.86 14.71
CA THR A 36 14.01 -5.05 15.34
C THR A 36 13.09 -6.25 15.19
N GLY A 37 13.63 -7.46 15.35
CA GLY A 37 12.88 -8.70 15.27
C GLY A 37 13.07 -9.44 13.95
N GLU A 38 12.23 -10.44 13.73
CA GLU A 38 12.32 -11.29 12.55
C GLU A 38 11.52 -10.69 11.39
N ILE A 39 12.23 -10.24 10.35
CA ILE A 39 11.63 -9.58 9.19
C ILE A 39 11.53 -10.56 8.03
N VAL A 40 10.31 -10.76 7.54
CA VAL A 40 10.03 -11.54 6.34
C VAL A 40 9.59 -10.59 5.24
N THR A 41 10.15 -10.75 4.04
CA THR A 41 9.83 -9.92 2.88
C THR A 41 9.39 -10.78 1.72
N LEU A 42 8.26 -10.44 1.11
CA LEU A 42 7.82 -11.02 -0.16
C LEU A 42 6.98 -10.00 -0.92
N ASP A 43 7.25 -9.80 -2.19
CA ASP A 43 6.41 -8.97 -3.06
C ASP A 43 5.15 -9.74 -3.48
N ILE A 44 4.18 -9.80 -2.57
CA ILE A 44 2.88 -10.44 -2.80
C ILE A 44 2.06 -9.68 -3.86
N THR A 45 2.33 -8.38 -4.04
CA THR A 45 1.72 -7.59 -5.12
C THR A 45 2.17 -8.10 -6.49
N ASP A 46 3.43 -8.52 -6.62
CA ASP A 46 3.97 -9.03 -7.88
C ASP A 46 3.37 -10.38 -8.23
N ILE A 47 3.22 -11.25 -7.23
CA ILE A 47 2.57 -12.55 -7.38
C ILE A 47 1.16 -12.37 -7.95
N VAL A 48 0.34 -11.47 -7.37
CA VAL A 48 -1.05 -11.30 -7.82
C VAL A 48 -1.13 -10.61 -9.18
N LEU A 49 -0.21 -9.70 -9.50
CA LEU A 49 -0.17 -9.09 -10.83
C LEU A 49 0.17 -10.12 -11.90
N ASN A 50 1.10 -11.04 -11.63
CA ASN A 50 1.48 -12.09 -12.57
C ASN A 50 0.40 -13.18 -12.72
N VAL A 51 -0.30 -13.54 -11.63
CA VAL A 51 -1.31 -14.62 -11.66
C VAL A 51 -2.70 -14.12 -12.04
N ILE A 52 -3.14 -13.02 -11.42
CA ILE A 52 -4.50 -12.49 -11.53
C ILE A 52 -4.58 -11.35 -12.57
N GLY A 53 -3.48 -10.63 -12.80
CA GLY A 53 -3.47 -9.42 -13.64
C GLY A 53 -4.01 -8.18 -12.92
N LYS A 54 -4.29 -8.28 -11.61
CA LYS A 54 -4.86 -7.20 -10.79
C LYS A 54 -4.24 -7.22 -9.39
N PRO A 55 -4.09 -6.06 -8.72
CA PRO A 55 -3.50 -5.97 -7.38
C PRO A 55 -4.51 -6.34 -6.28
N ILE A 56 -5.01 -7.58 -6.31
CA ILE A 56 -5.97 -8.10 -5.31
C ILE A 56 -5.18 -8.87 -4.25
N LEU A 57 -5.02 -8.29 -3.07
CA LEU A 57 -4.06 -8.78 -2.07
C LEU A 57 -4.65 -9.67 -0.96
N SER A 58 -5.97 -9.70 -0.77
CA SER A 58 -6.56 -10.30 0.43
C SER A 58 -6.20 -11.78 0.63
N SER A 59 -6.28 -12.58 -0.45
CA SER A 59 -6.00 -14.02 -0.40
C SER A 59 -4.51 -14.34 -0.16
N VAL A 60 -3.61 -13.55 -0.74
CA VAL A 60 -2.15 -13.70 -0.53
C VAL A 60 -1.68 -13.14 0.81
N ALA A 61 -2.34 -12.12 1.35
CA ALA A 61 -2.11 -11.63 2.70
C ALA A 61 -2.56 -12.65 3.75
N ALA A 62 -3.75 -13.25 3.57
CA ALA A 62 -4.21 -14.36 4.40
C ALA A 62 -3.25 -15.56 4.34
N ALA A 63 -2.76 -15.91 3.14
CA ALA A 63 -1.74 -16.95 2.97
C ALA A 63 -0.47 -16.66 3.77
N SER A 64 -0.04 -15.39 3.77
CA SER A 64 1.12 -14.94 4.54
C SER A 64 0.90 -15.17 6.04
N ALA A 65 -0.22 -14.70 6.58
CA ALA A 65 -0.56 -14.92 7.98
C ALA A 65 -0.66 -16.42 8.33
N CYS A 66 -1.26 -17.25 7.47
CA CYS A 66 -1.36 -18.70 7.70
C CYS A 66 0.03 -19.35 7.78
N LYS A 67 0.94 -19.01 6.87
CA LYS A 67 2.30 -19.56 6.87
C LYS A 67 3.10 -19.12 8.09
N LEU A 68 3.04 -17.83 8.43
CA LEU A 68 3.82 -17.24 9.54
C LEU A 68 3.32 -17.70 10.92
N THR A 69 2.01 -17.90 11.07
CA THR A 69 1.43 -18.37 12.34
C THR A 69 1.57 -19.87 12.54
N GLY A 70 1.63 -20.65 11.44
CA GLY A 70 1.67 -22.11 11.49
C GLY A 70 0.38 -22.78 12.00
N VAL A 71 -0.67 -22.00 12.30
CA VAL A 71 -1.94 -22.50 12.86
C VAL A 71 -2.85 -23.09 11.79
N ILE A 72 -2.78 -22.56 10.56
CA ILE A 72 -3.69 -22.92 9.47
C ILE A 72 -2.91 -23.65 8.38
N THR A 73 -3.38 -24.84 8.03
CA THR A 73 -2.76 -25.66 6.98
C THR A 73 -3.03 -25.07 5.59
N LYS A 74 -2.18 -25.44 4.63
CA LYS A 74 -2.31 -25.05 3.23
C LYS A 74 -3.65 -25.50 2.64
N GLU A 75 -4.12 -26.69 2.98
CA GLU A 75 -5.40 -27.25 2.56
C GLU A 75 -6.58 -26.44 3.12
N SER A 76 -6.56 -26.13 4.42
CA SER A 76 -7.62 -25.31 5.04
C SER A 76 -7.66 -23.90 4.45
N LEU A 77 -6.51 -23.28 4.17
CA LEU A 77 -6.43 -22.00 3.47
C LEU A 77 -7.08 -22.07 2.07
N LYS A 78 -6.74 -23.10 1.28
CA LYS A 78 -7.31 -23.32 -0.05
C LYS A 78 -8.84 -23.40 0.00
N GLU A 79 -9.37 -24.19 0.92
CA GLU A 79 -10.81 -24.37 1.10
C GLU A 79 -11.49 -23.07 1.53
N ALA A 80 -10.89 -22.34 2.47
CA ALA A 80 -11.41 -21.06 2.95
C ALA A 80 -11.51 -20.02 1.83
N VAL A 81 -10.41 -19.80 1.08
CA VAL A 81 -10.38 -18.86 -0.06
C VAL A 81 -11.41 -19.26 -1.12
N PHE A 82 -11.52 -20.56 -1.42
CA PHE A 82 -12.51 -21.03 -2.38
C PHE A 82 -13.93 -20.76 -1.91
N LYS A 83 -14.26 -21.12 -0.66
CA LYS A 83 -15.61 -20.96 -0.09
C LYS A 83 -16.03 -19.50 0.00
N GLU A 84 -15.13 -18.63 0.45
CA GLU A 84 -15.40 -17.19 0.60
C GLU A 84 -15.69 -16.55 -0.77
N LEU A 85 -14.82 -16.78 -1.75
CA LEU A 85 -15.00 -16.19 -3.08
C LEU A 85 -16.19 -16.79 -3.85
N MET A 86 -16.51 -18.07 -3.63
CA MET A 86 -17.74 -18.68 -4.14
C MET A 86 -18.99 -18.04 -3.54
N SER A 87 -18.98 -17.71 -2.24
CA SER A 87 -20.14 -17.15 -1.53
C SER A 87 -20.59 -15.79 -2.05
N ILE A 88 -19.65 -15.00 -2.61
CA ILE A 88 -19.93 -13.71 -3.25
C ILE A 88 -20.16 -13.83 -4.77
N GLY A 89 -20.29 -15.05 -5.29
CA GLY A 89 -20.67 -15.31 -6.68
C GLY A 89 -19.57 -15.05 -7.73
N LEU A 90 -18.29 -15.09 -7.35
CA LEU A 90 -17.21 -14.92 -8.32
C LEU A 90 -17.13 -16.08 -9.32
N LYS A 91 -16.68 -15.77 -10.54
CA LYS A 91 -16.45 -16.78 -11.58
C LYS A 91 -15.37 -17.77 -11.15
N LYS A 92 -15.60 -19.08 -11.39
CA LYS A 92 -14.67 -20.17 -11.03
C LYS A 92 -13.22 -19.91 -11.47
N GLU A 93 -13.02 -19.31 -12.64
CA GLU A 93 -11.68 -18.98 -13.15
C GLU A 93 -10.95 -17.95 -12.28
N VAL A 94 -11.65 -16.91 -11.82
CA VAL A 94 -11.08 -15.89 -10.92
C VAL A 94 -10.75 -16.51 -9.56
N ILE A 95 -11.59 -17.42 -9.08
CA ILE A 95 -11.38 -18.14 -7.82
C ILE A 95 -10.13 -19.02 -7.92
N LYS A 96 -9.99 -19.79 -9.01
CA LYS A 96 -8.80 -20.61 -9.26
C LYS A 96 -7.52 -19.78 -9.24
N LYS A 97 -7.51 -18.62 -9.90
CA LYS A 97 -6.35 -17.70 -9.89
C LYS A 97 -6.04 -17.15 -8.50
N ASN A 98 -7.06 -16.82 -7.71
CA ASN A 98 -6.87 -16.38 -6.32
C ASN A 98 -6.29 -17.49 -5.45
N VAL A 99 -6.83 -18.71 -5.55
CA VAL A 99 -6.30 -19.87 -4.85
C VAL A 99 -4.85 -20.14 -5.27
N GLN A 100 -4.55 -20.12 -6.57
CA GLN A 100 -3.20 -20.30 -7.09
C GLN A 100 -2.23 -19.24 -6.53
N ALA A 101 -2.62 -17.96 -6.52
CA ALA A 101 -1.79 -16.89 -5.98
C ALA A 101 -1.54 -17.07 -4.47
N ALA A 102 -2.60 -17.40 -3.71
CA ALA A 102 -2.50 -17.65 -2.27
C ALA A 102 -1.55 -18.81 -1.95
N LEU A 103 -1.67 -19.93 -2.66
CA LEU A 103 -0.79 -21.09 -2.47
C LEU A 103 0.65 -20.79 -2.87
N ALA A 104 0.86 -20.07 -3.97
CA ALA A 104 2.19 -19.64 -4.38
C ALA A 104 2.84 -18.71 -3.34
N CYS A 105 2.05 -17.85 -2.70
CA CYS A 105 2.51 -17.00 -1.59
C CYS A 105 2.89 -17.84 -0.37
N PHE A 106 2.01 -18.76 0.05
CA PHE A 106 2.23 -19.65 1.19
C PHE A 106 3.53 -20.46 1.05
N ASP A 107 3.82 -20.96 -0.16
CA ASP A 107 5.00 -21.79 -0.44
C ASP A 107 6.30 -20.99 -0.50
N ARG A 108 6.24 -19.70 -0.87
CA ARG A 108 7.43 -18.84 -1.04
C ARG A 108 7.87 -18.17 0.26
N ILE A 109 6.96 -18.03 1.22
CA ILE A 109 7.28 -17.48 2.53
C ILE A 109 8.13 -18.49 3.30
N SER A 110 9.31 -18.04 3.72
CA SER A 110 10.22 -18.82 4.55
C SER A 110 9.52 -19.26 5.83
N GLU A 111 9.87 -20.45 6.32
CA GLU A 111 9.42 -20.87 7.64
C GLU A 111 10.07 -20.02 8.71
N VAL A 112 9.26 -19.66 9.68
CA VAL A 112 9.60 -18.73 10.74
C VAL A 112 9.20 -19.45 12.02
N HIS A 113 10.14 -19.57 12.94
CA HIS A 113 9.88 -20.22 14.22
C HIS A 113 9.80 -19.13 15.27
N PRO A 114 8.58 -18.67 15.64
CA PRO A 114 8.45 -17.66 16.68
C PRO A 114 9.08 -18.20 17.97
N GLY A 115 10.24 -17.64 18.33
CA GLY A 115 10.77 -17.81 19.66
C GLY A 115 9.79 -17.17 20.63
N TYR A 116 9.28 -17.93 21.59
CA TYR A 116 8.55 -17.28 22.68
C TYR A 116 9.56 -16.48 23.50
N PHE A 117 9.47 -15.17 23.39
CA PHE A 117 10.22 -14.26 24.23
C PHE A 117 9.22 -13.50 25.10
N LYS A 118 9.55 -13.30 26.38
CA LYS A 118 8.72 -12.48 27.24
C LYS A 118 8.95 -11.03 26.82
N PRO A 119 7.92 -10.27 26.40
CA PRO A 119 8.11 -8.89 26.01
C PRO A 119 8.74 -8.11 27.18
N LYS A 120 9.83 -7.39 26.92
CA LYS A 120 10.32 -6.39 27.87
C LYS A 120 9.28 -5.28 27.87
N LYS A 121 8.58 -5.16 29.00
CA LYS A 121 7.55 -4.15 29.17
C LYS A 121 8.24 -2.79 29.32
N GLU A 122 8.40 -2.05 28.24
CA GLU A 122 8.69 -0.61 28.36
C GLU A 122 7.41 0.06 28.84
N GLU A 123 7.49 0.72 30.00
CA GLU A 123 6.36 1.41 30.64
C GLU A 123 6.10 2.79 30.00
N GLU A 124 6.17 2.92 28.67
CA GLU A 124 5.59 4.09 28.04
C GLU A 124 4.07 3.94 28.10
N LYS A 125 3.45 4.70 29.01
CA LYS A 125 2.01 4.86 29.04
C LYS A 125 1.62 5.67 27.81
N ASP A 126 1.37 4.98 26.69
CA ASP A 126 0.64 5.59 25.59
C ASP A 126 -0.68 6.13 26.16
N GLU A 127 -0.82 7.45 26.17
CA GLU A 127 -2.03 8.09 26.66
C GLU A 127 -3.14 7.77 25.66
N ILE A 128 -4.04 6.85 26.03
CA ILE A 128 -5.19 6.53 25.19
C ILE A 128 -6.10 7.76 25.17
N VAL A 129 -5.97 8.56 24.11
CA VAL A 129 -6.84 9.71 23.88
C VAL A 129 -8.21 9.18 23.45
N LYS A 130 -9.14 9.13 24.40
CA LYS A 130 -10.55 8.88 24.09
C LYS A 130 -11.14 10.12 23.43
N LEU A 131 -11.28 10.06 22.11
CA LEU A 131 -12.03 11.06 21.36
C LEU A 131 -13.52 10.93 21.72
N GLY A 132 -14.02 11.85 22.57
CA GLY A 132 -15.44 11.96 22.87
C GLY A 132 -16.21 12.52 21.67
N TYR A 133 -17.48 12.12 21.54
CA TYR A 133 -18.39 12.80 20.61
C TYR A 133 -18.64 14.22 21.13
N ALA A 134 -18.10 15.22 20.44
CA ALA A 134 -18.46 16.61 20.67
C ALA A 134 -19.77 16.91 19.92
N ASN A 135 -20.73 17.55 20.60
CA ASN A 135 -21.94 18.03 19.95
C ASN A 135 -21.56 18.96 18.78
N PRO A 136 -22.12 18.79 17.56
CA PRO A 136 -21.80 19.63 16.41
C PRO A 136 -21.96 21.13 16.65
N CYS A 137 -22.84 21.53 17.57
CA CYS A 137 -23.03 22.93 17.98
C CYS A 137 -21.88 23.49 18.84
N LEU A 138 -21.02 22.65 19.43
CA LEU A 138 -19.81 23.06 20.15
C LEU A 138 -18.63 23.28 19.20
N GLY A 139 -18.61 22.58 18.06
CA GLY A 139 -17.59 22.73 17.03
C GLY A 139 -17.92 23.90 16.11
N SER A 140 -17.38 25.08 16.40
CA SER A 140 -17.35 26.14 15.39
C SER A 140 -16.25 25.83 14.37
N PRO A 141 -16.54 25.71 13.06
CA PRO A 141 -15.50 25.52 12.05
C PRO A 141 -14.55 26.72 12.09
N SER A 142 -13.35 26.50 12.59
CA SER A 142 -12.30 27.51 12.69
C SER A 142 -11.22 27.19 11.67
N VAL A 143 -10.99 28.11 10.73
CA VAL A 143 -9.92 27.99 9.74
C VAL A 143 -8.68 28.66 10.30
N TYR A 144 -7.71 27.86 10.73
CA TYR A 144 -6.46 28.34 11.32
C TYR A 144 -5.33 28.56 10.31
N ALA A 145 -5.46 28.00 9.10
CA ALA A 145 -4.48 28.13 8.02
C ALA A 145 -5.11 27.81 6.64
N GLU A 146 -4.61 28.48 5.61
CA GLU A 146 -4.99 28.26 4.21
C GLU A 146 -3.95 27.37 3.49
N GLY A 147 -4.35 26.70 2.40
CA GLY A 147 -3.42 25.98 1.51
C GLY A 147 -2.72 24.74 2.10
N ASN A 148 -3.15 24.24 3.26
CA ASN A 148 -2.47 23.15 3.98
C ASN A 148 -2.59 21.77 3.32
N THR A 149 -3.41 21.59 2.27
CA THR A 149 -3.54 20.34 1.52
C THR A 149 -2.19 19.82 1.01
N ARG A 150 -1.30 20.72 0.59
CA ARG A 150 0.06 20.38 0.13
C ARG A 150 0.94 19.75 1.20
N LEU A 151 0.62 19.97 2.48
CA LEU A 151 1.33 19.37 3.61
C LEU A 151 0.93 17.89 3.80
N LYS A 152 -0.23 17.48 3.27
CA LYS A 152 -0.71 16.09 3.32
C LYS A 152 -0.17 15.31 2.13
N LYS A 153 1.05 14.78 2.27
CA LYS A 153 1.72 13.96 1.26
C LYS A 153 0.96 12.65 1.01
N THR A 154 0.07 12.64 0.02
CA THR A 154 -0.73 11.45 -0.35
C THR A 154 -0.09 10.56 -1.42
N GLY A 155 1.17 10.81 -1.78
CA GLY A 155 1.88 10.08 -2.81
C GLY A 155 2.03 8.59 -2.50
N ASN A 156 2.04 8.24 -1.21
CA ASN A 156 2.15 6.86 -0.73
C ASN A 156 0.91 5.98 -0.93
N TRP A 157 -0.16 6.52 -1.51
CA TRP A 157 -1.39 5.76 -1.79
C TRP A 157 -1.32 4.97 -3.09
N ARG A 158 -0.30 5.20 -3.91
CA ARG A 158 -0.17 4.63 -5.24
C ARG A 158 0.33 3.19 -5.21
N LEU A 159 -0.28 2.36 -6.07
CA LEU A 159 0.34 1.10 -6.54
C LEU A 159 1.03 1.29 -7.89
N PHE A 160 0.58 2.26 -8.68
CA PHE A 160 1.12 2.61 -9.98
C PHE A 160 1.15 4.13 -10.09
N LYS A 161 2.11 4.65 -10.86
CA LYS A 161 2.24 6.08 -11.17
C LYS A 161 2.15 6.35 -12.67
N PRO A 162 1.62 7.52 -13.08
CA PRO A 162 1.64 7.94 -14.48
C PRO A 162 3.08 8.32 -14.88
N ILE A 163 3.48 7.93 -16.09
CA ILE A 163 4.74 8.35 -16.72
C ILE A 163 4.39 8.99 -18.07
N ILE A 164 4.80 10.23 -18.25
CA ILE A 164 4.58 10.99 -19.49
C ILE A 164 5.78 10.73 -20.42
N ASP A 165 5.50 10.36 -21.67
CA ASP A 165 6.48 10.46 -22.75
C ASP A 165 6.55 11.92 -23.22
N TYR A 166 7.64 12.60 -22.87
CA TYR A 166 7.82 14.01 -23.17
C TYR A 166 8.24 14.28 -24.62
N GLU A 167 8.80 13.29 -25.31
CA GLU A 167 9.17 13.42 -26.73
C GLU A 167 7.90 13.50 -27.58
N GLU A 168 6.89 12.71 -27.21
CA GLU A 168 5.60 12.68 -27.90
C GLU A 168 4.56 13.67 -27.32
N CYS A 169 4.87 14.40 -26.26
CA CYS A 169 3.91 15.29 -25.62
C CYS A 169 3.69 16.58 -26.43
N SER A 170 2.45 16.83 -26.85
CA SER A 170 2.05 18.05 -27.58
C SER A 170 1.83 19.28 -26.69
N ARG A 171 2.05 19.17 -25.37
CA ARG A 171 1.84 20.26 -24.40
C ARG A 171 0.41 20.83 -24.42
N CYS A 172 -0.60 20.03 -24.77
CA CYS A 172 -2.00 20.46 -24.79
C CYS A 172 -2.62 20.71 -23.40
N LEU A 173 -1.91 20.32 -22.33
CA LEU A 173 -2.31 20.51 -20.93
C LEU A 173 -3.65 19.86 -20.51
N ALA A 174 -4.24 18.97 -21.32
CA ALA A 174 -5.44 18.22 -20.93
C ALA A 174 -5.25 17.47 -19.60
N CYS A 175 -4.10 16.81 -19.42
CA CYS A 175 -3.77 16.13 -18.18
C CYS A 175 -3.74 17.07 -16.96
N PHE A 176 -3.25 18.31 -17.13
CA PHE A 176 -3.21 19.35 -16.11
C PHE A 176 -4.64 19.78 -15.72
N VAL A 177 -5.45 20.16 -16.71
CA VAL A 177 -6.82 20.64 -16.51
C VAL A 177 -7.70 19.59 -15.82
N HIS A 178 -7.57 18.32 -16.20
CA HIS A 178 -8.42 17.26 -15.69
C HIS A 178 -7.90 16.57 -14.42
N CYS A 179 -6.76 16.99 -13.85
CA CYS A 179 -6.26 16.38 -12.62
C CYS A 179 -7.17 16.72 -11.43
N PRO A 180 -7.91 15.76 -10.85
CA PRO A 180 -8.87 16.06 -9.76
C PRO A 180 -8.19 16.40 -8.43
N HIS A 181 -6.87 16.30 -8.37
CA HIS A 181 -6.05 16.54 -7.18
C HIS A 181 -5.08 17.70 -7.34
N SER A 182 -5.11 18.41 -8.47
CA SER A 182 -4.17 19.52 -8.75
C SER A 182 -2.70 19.13 -8.56
N CYS A 183 -2.34 17.89 -8.92
CA CYS A 183 -0.98 17.35 -8.76
C CYS A 183 -0.13 17.50 -10.04
N ILE A 184 -0.51 18.38 -10.95
CA ILE A 184 0.25 18.65 -12.17
C ILE A 184 0.49 20.16 -12.21
N SER A 185 1.72 20.57 -12.48
CA SER A 185 2.13 21.94 -12.74
C SER A 185 2.64 22.07 -14.16
N VAL A 186 2.92 23.28 -14.63
CA VAL A 186 3.48 23.53 -15.96
C VAL A 186 4.84 24.17 -15.78
N ASP A 187 5.87 23.60 -16.39
CA ASP A 187 7.21 24.18 -16.36
C ASP A 187 7.34 25.38 -17.33
N GLU A 188 8.51 26.03 -17.32
CA GLU A 188 8.80 27.18 -18.18
C GLU A 188 8.74 26.86 -19.68
N SER A 189 8.91 25.58 -20.05
CA SER A 189 8.84 25.09 -21.43
C SER A 189 7.43 24.68 -21.85
N GLY A 190 6.44 24.78 -20.96
CA GLY A 190 5.06 24.39 -21.21
C GLY A 190 4.78 22.89 -21.01
N TYR A 191 5.71 22.12 -20.46
CA TYR A 191 5.50 20.70 -20.19
C TYR A 191 4.76 20.48 -18.85
N PRO A 192 3.85 19.50 -18.78
CA PRO A 192 3.19 19.13 -17.55
C PRO A 192 4.14 18.37 -16.61
N MET A 193 4.30 18.85 -15.39
CA MET A 193 5.15 18.27 -14.33
C MET A 193 4.30 17.68 -13.21
N ILE A 194 4.40 16.38 -12.99
CA ILE A 194 3.61 15.66 -11.97
C ILE A 194 4.27 15.77 -10.59
N ASP A 195 3.50 16.26 -9.62
CA ASP A 195 3.84 16.18 -8.19
C ASP A 195 3.55 14.77 -7.65
N TYR A 196 4.60 13.93 -7.63
CA TYR A 196 4.51 12.58 -7.10
C TYR A 196 4.45 12.51 -5.56
N GLU A 197 4.62 13.60 -4.82
CA GLU A 197 4.42 13.59 -3.36
C GLU A 197 2.93 13.65 -3.01
N ASN A 198 2.09 14.14 -3.92
CA ASN A 198 0.64 14.27 -3.71
C ASN A 198 -0.22 13.46 -4.71
N CYS A 199 0.33 13.06 -5.86
CA CYS A 199 -0.40 12.27 -6.85
C CYS A 199 -0.95 10.96 -6.26
N LYS A 200 -2.25 10.70 -6.38
CA LYS A 200 -2.86 9.45 -5.87
C LYS A 200 -2.87 8.29 -6.88
N GLY A 201 -2.38 8.52 -8.09
CA GLY A 201 -2.39 7.49 -9.15
C GLY A 201 -3.80 7.10 -9.61
N CYS A 202 -4.72 8.08 -9.70
CA CYS A 202 -6.09 7.88 -10.18
C CYS A 202 -6.20 7.69 -11.70
N PHE A 203 -5.16 8.07 -12.46
CA PHE A 203 -5.03 7.92 -13.91
C PHE A 203 -5.99 8.72 -14.80
N THR A 204 -6.75 9.70 -14.27
CA THR A 204 -7.51 10.64 -15.11
C THR A 204 -6.63 11.33 -16.16
N CYS A 205 -5.39 11.71 -15.80
CA CYS A 205 -4.44 12.29 -16.76
C CYS A 205 -4.15 11.38 -17.97
N LEU A 206 -4.10 10.05 -17.75
CA LEU A 206 -3.89 9.06 -18.80
C LEU A 206 -5.11 8.95 -19.70
N ASP A 207 -6.30 8.89 -19.10
CA ASP A 207 -7.56 8.75 -19.82
C ASP A 207 -7.85 10.00 -20.68
N GLU A 208 -7.55 11.19 -20.16
CA GLU A 208 -7.78 12.47 -20.83
C GLU A 208 -6.67 12.87 -21.82
N CYS A 209 -5.55 12.15 -21.85
CA CYS A 209 -4.48 12.45 -22.81
C CYS A 209 -4.93 12.09 -24.25
N PRO A 210 -5.07 13.06 -25.17
CA PRO A 210 -5.57 12.77 -26.52
C PRO A 210 -4.57 11.95 -27.35
N LYS A 211 -3.26 12.13 -27.14
CA LYS A 211 -2.21 11.33 -27.81
C LYS A 211 -1.97 9.97 -27.15
N LYS A 212 -2.57 9.67 -25.98
CA LYS A 212 -2.35 8.43 -25.21
C LYS A 212 -0.88 8.14 -24.90
N ILE A 213 -0.10 9.18 -24.62
CA ILE A 213 1.35 9.12 -24.35
C ILE A 213 1.71 8.97 -22.86
N ILE A 214 0.71 8.77 -22.01
CA ILE A 214 0.90 8.55 -20.57
C ILE A 214 0.74 7.06 -20.28
N SER A 215 1.73 6.44 -19.64
CA SER A 215 1.71 5.02 -19.29
C SER A 215 1.64 4.81 -17.78
N ARG A 216 1.24 3.60 -17.36
CA ARG A 216 1.28 3.18 -15.96
C ARG A 216 2.61 2.51 -15.68
N LYS A 217 3.34 2.97 -14.66
CA LYS A 217 4.54 2.31 -14.13
C LYS A 217 4.30 1.88 -12.70
N ARG A 218 4.72 0.68 -12.33
CA ARG A 218 4.59 0.18 -10.96
C ARG A 218 5.33 1.10 -9.99
N GLU A 219 4.65 1.47 -8.90
CA GLU A 219 5.29 2.19 -7.81
C GLU A 219 6.01 1.17 -6.92
N ILE A 220 7.30 1.41 -6.69
CA ILE A 220 8.18 0.53 -5.92
C ILE A 220 8.88 1.26 -4.79
N ARG A 221 8.60 2.56 -4.59
CA ARG A 221 9.17 3.32 -3.49
C ARG A 221 8.66 2.75 -2.15
N ALA A 222 9.60 2.30 -1.33
CA ALA A 222 9.42 2.18 0.10
C ALA A 222 9.49 3.59 0.69
N TRP A 223 8.43 4.03 1.37
CA TRP A 223 8.31 5.35 2.00
C TRP A 223 8.92 5.30 3.38
#